data_AF-A0A914PU33-F1
#
_entry.id   AF-A0A914PU33-F1
#
_cell.length_a   1.000
_cell.length_b   1.000
_cell.length_c   1.000
_cell.angle_alpha   90.00
_cell.angle_beta   90.00
_cell.angle_gamma   90.00
#
_symmetry.space_group_name_H-M   'P 1'
#
loop_
_entity.id
_entity.type
_entity.pdbx_description
1 polymer ?
#
loop_
_entity_poly.entity_id
_entity_poly.type
_entity_poly.pdbx_seq_one_letter_code
_entity_poly.pdbx_strand_id
1 'polypeptide(L)'
;MRFQDLNKISFLIILLFALIQAESVEEIRKKCQSEEGLQSCGSCTKQHPECSWCSEPGITVPRCDHRTSFARTCPSAANSAGQSEITIPDQHNVPLGNESPRTKQPIQIFPQQVYMRLKPGKLSFFPFFCGKNLEKKEKF
;
A
#
# COMPACT_ATOMS: atom_id res chain seq x y z
N MET A 1 9.76 35.81 20.91
CA MET A 1 10.39 34.75 20.11
C MET A 1 10.65 35.31 18.72
N ARG A 2 11.91 35.40 18.24
CA ARG A 2 12.21 36.03 16.94
C ARG A 2 11.95 35.06 15.80
N PHE A 3 11.47 35.58 14.67
CA PHE A 3 11.17 34.81 13.46
C PHE A 3 12.36 33.97 12.94
N GLN A 4 13.60 34.40 13.21
CA GLN A 4 14.82 33.67 12.87
C GLN A 4 15.04 32.39 13.70
N ASP A 5 14.52 32.33 14.93
CA ASP A 5 14.65 31.15 15.81
C ASP A 5 13.71 30.02 15.36
N LEU A 6 12.49 30.38 14.94
CA LEU A 6 11.51 29.45 14.35
C LEU A 6 12.04 28.78 13.09
N ASN A 7 12.75 29.54 12.24
CA ASN A 7 13.30 29.01 10.99
C ASN A 7 14.49 28.06 11.22
N LYS A 8 15.33 28.34 12.23
CA LYS A 8 16.42 27.44 12.64
C LYS A 8 15.89 26.15 13.28
N ILE A 9 14.88 26.25 14.14
CA ILE A 9 14.22 25.09 14.75
C ILE A 9 13.56 24.23 13.67
N SER A 10 12.86 24.85 12.71
CA SER A 10 12.28 24.14 11.57
C SER A 10 13.34 23.40 10.74
N PHE A 11 14.48 24.04 10.45
CA PHE A 11 15.57 23.41 9.72
C PHE A 11 16.19 22.22 10.48
N LEU A 12 16.38 22.34 11.79
CA LEU A 12 16.85 21.24 12.64
C LEU A 12 15.87 20.07 12.69
N ILE A 13 14.56 20.35 12.72
CA ILE A 13 13.52 19.31 12.67
C ILE A 13 13.53 18.59 11.31
N ILE A 14 13.66 19.33 10.20
CA ILE A 14 13.74 18.74 8.85
C ILE A 14 14.98 17.85 8.73
N LEU A 15 16.14 18.30 9.24
CA LEU A 15 17.36 17.51 9.25
C LEU A 15 17.21 16.23 10.09
N LEU A 16 16.64 16.33 11.29
CA LEU A 16 16.35 15.16 12.14
C LEU A 16 15.42 14.17 11.42
N PHE A 17 14.36 14.66 10.79
CA PHE A 17 13.42 13.81 10.06
C PHE A 17 14.09 13.11 8.87
N ALA A 18 14.96 13.81 8.13
CA ALA A 18 15.71 13.22 7.02
C ALA A 18 16.67 12.12 7.47
N LEU A 19 17.35 12.29 8.62
CA LEU A 19 18.23 11.27 9.19
C LEU A 19 17.47 10.00 9.58
N ILE A 20 16.29 10.14 10.19
CA ILE A 20 15.43 9.01 10.57
C ILE A 20 14.98 8.22 9.34
N GLN A 21 14.65 8.89 8.22
CA GLN A 21 14.24 8.23 6.98
C GLN A 21 15.38 7.45 6.33
N ALA A 22 16.63 7.90 6.46
CA ALA A 22 17.78 7.20 5.89
C ALA A 22 18.05 5.85 6.58
N GLU A 23 17.88 5.82 7.90
CA GLU A 23 18.09 4.60 8.70
C GLU A 23 17.08 3.49 8.35
N SER A 24 15.81 3.86 8.14
CA SER A 24 14.76 2.90 7.80
C SER A 24 14.97 2.25 6.43
N VAL A 25 15.46 3.01 5.45
CA VAL A 25 15.75 2.49 4.09
C VAL A 25 16.89 1.46 4.14
N GLU A 26 17.95 1.74 4.90
CA GLU A 26 19.09 0.82 5.02
C GLU A 26 18.71 -0.47 5.76
N GLU A 27 17.85 -0.39 6.79
CA GLU A 27 17.33 -1.59 7.47
C GLU A 27 16.50 -2.46 6.51
N ILE A 28 15.61 -1.85 5.73
CA ILE A 28 14.82 -2.58 4.72
C ILE A 28 15.73 -3.20 3.67
N ARG A 29 16.74 -2.47 3.21
CA ARG A 29 17.70 -2.94 2.22
C ARG A 29 18.45 -4.18 2.69
N LYS A 30 18.86 -4.23 3.96
CA LYS A 30 19.45 -5.44 4.58
C LYS A 30 18.50 -6.64 4.55
N LYS A 31 17.19 -6.43 4.77
CA LYS A 31 16.19 -7.50 4.64
C LYS A 31 16.07 -7.98 3.19
N CYS A 32 16.00 -7.05 2.22
CA CYS A 32 15.92 -7.39 0.80
C CYS A 32 17.16 -8.18 0.32
N GLN A 33 18.35 -7.73 0.70
CA GLN A 33 19.63 -8.32 0.30
C GLN A 33 20.05 -9.51 1.19
N SER A 34 19.16 -10.01 2.04
CA SER A 34 19.40 -11.24 2.80
C SER A 34 19.64 -12.43 1.87
N GLU A 35 20.31 -13.47 2.40
CA GLU A 35 20.55 -14.71 1.66
C GLU A 35 19.25 -15.31 1.11
N GLU A 36 18.18 -15.28 1.91
CA GLU A 36 16.84 -15.72 1.50
C GLU A 36 16.24 -14.83 0.41
N GLY A 37 16.35 -13.49 0.55
CA GLY A 37 15.80 -12.53 -0.40
C GLY A 37 16.42 -12.64 -1.80
N LEU A 38 17.70 -13.03 -1.89
CA LEU A 38 18.41 -13.16 -3.15
C LEU A 38 18.11 -14.46 -3.92
N GLN A 39 17.44 -15.44 -3.30
CA GLN A 39 17.17 -16.75 -3.93
C GLN A 39 16.27 -16.65 -5.17
N SER A 40 15.24 -15.82 -5.11
CA SER A 40 14.26 -15.69 -6.20
C SER A 40 13.48 -14.39 -6.10
N CYS A 41 12.80 -14.00 -7.18
CA CYS A 41 11.87 -12.88 -7.18
C CYS A 41 10.80 -13.01 -6.08
N GLY A 42 10.22 -14.21 -5.93
CA GLY A 42 9.21 -14.46 -4.89
C GLY A 42 9.79 -14.30 -3.47
N SER A 43 10.97 -14.87 -3.22
CA SER A 43 11.66 -14.74 -1.94
C SER A 43 11.97 -13.28 -1.62
N CYS A 44 12.43 -12.51 -2.61
CA CYS A 44 12.70 -11.08 -2.49
C CYS A 44 11.46 -10.28 -2.06
N THR A 45 10.36 -10.42 -2.79
CA THR A 45 9.11 -9.68 -2.50
C THR A 45 8.46 -10.06 -1.18
N LYS A 46 8.81 -11.24 -0.62
CA LYS A 46 8.35 -11.71 0.68
C LYS A 46 9.10 -11.04 1.85
N GLN A 47 10.34 -10.60 1.65
CA GLN A 47 11.16 -10.02 2.72
C GLN A 47 10.58 -8.71 3.26
N HIS A 48 10.12 -7.83 2.36
CA HIS A 48 9.51 -6.56 2.74
C HIS A 48 8.63 -5.97 1.63
N PRO A 49 7.56 -5.23 1.95
CA PRO A 49 6.74 -4.49 0.99
C PRO A 49 7.47 -3.51 0.08
N GLU A 50 8.66 -3.06 0.47
CA GLU A 50 9.46 -2.11 -0.32
C GLU A 50 10.60 -2.78 -1.09
N CYS A 51 10.78 -4.11 -0.94
CA CYS A 51 11.70 -4.86 -1.78
C CYS A 51 11.15 -5.00 -3.21
N SER A 52 12.06 -4.90 -4.16
CA SER A 52 11.85 -5.08 -5.59
C SER A 52 12.89 -6.02 -6.17
N TRP A 53 12.52 -6.73 -7.23
CA TRP A 53 13.41 -7.63 -7.94
C TRP A 53 13.71 -7.12 -9.35
N CYS A 54 14.98 -7.05 -9.72
CA CYS A 54 15.42 -6.79 -11.07
C CYS A 54 15.68 -8.09 -11.85
N SER A 55 14.92 -8.30 -12.92
CA SER A 55 15.03 -9.45 -13.81
C SER A 55 15.95 -9.23 -15.02
N GLU A 56 16.50 -8.03 -15.19
CA GLU A 56 17.38 -7.76 -16.33
C GLU A 56 18.62 -8.67 -16.33
N PRO A 57 19.14 -9.06 -17.50
CA PRO A 57 20.41 -9.77 -17.60
C PRO A 57 21.59 -8.82 -17.39
N GLY A 58 22.73 -9.34 -16.93
CA GLY A 58 24.00 -8.56 -16.86
C GLY A 58 24.08 -7.48 -15.78
N ILE A 59 23.12 -7.43 -14.87
CA ILE A 59 23.12 -6.49 -13.73
C ILE A 59 24.27 -6.83 -12.77
N THR A 60 25.03 -5.81 -12.39
CA THR A 60 26.17 -5.91 -11.46
C THR A 60 25.79 -5.62 -10.01
N VAL A 61 24.61 -5.06 -9.78
CA VAL A 61 24.04 -4.82 -8.44
C VAL A 61 23.21 -6.02 -7.96
N PRO A 62 22.88 -6.13 -6.67
CA PRO A 62 22.00 -7.18 -6.17
C PRO A 62 20.64 -7.17 -6.89
N ARG A 63 20.14 -8.35 -7.25
CA ARG A 63 18.83 -8.48 -7.92
C ARG A 63 17.66 -8.11 -7.00
N CYS A 64 17.80 -8.27 -5.69
CA CYS A 64 16.83 -7.83 -4.70
C CYS A 64 17.38 -6.64 -3.91
N ASP A 65 16.66 -5.53 -3.91
CA ASP A 65 17.00 -4.32 -3.16
C ASP A 65 15.72 -3.53 -2.87
N HIS A 66 15.83 -2.46 -2.09
CA HIS A 66 14.79 -1.45 -1.94
C HIS A 66 14.41 -0.87 -3.32
N ARG A 67 13.11 -0.69 -3.58
CA ARG A 67 12.61 -0.27 -4.91
C ARG A 67 13.24 1.02 -5.47
N THR A 68 13.62 1.96 -4.60
CA THR A 68 14.24 3.22 -5.01
C THR A 68 15.67 3.03 -5.52
N SER A 69 16.36 1.96 -5.11
CA SER A 69 17.72 1.62 -5.56
C SER A 69 17.78 1.32 -7.07
N PHE A 70 16.66 0.88 -7.66
CA PHE A 70 16.60 0.50 -9.07
C PHE A 70 16.19 1.62 -10.03
N ALA A 71 15.90 2.82 -9.53
CA ALA A 71 15.38 3.93 -10.35
C ALA A 71 16.26 4.28 -11.56
N ARG A 72 17.57 4.01 -11.50
CA ARG A 72 18.53 4.28 -12.58
C ARG A 72 19.07 3.02 -13.26
N THR A 73 19.09 1.89 -12.56
CA THR A 73 19.77 0.66 -13.02
C THR A 73 18.83 -0.39 -13.54
N CYS A 74 17.57 -0.39 -13.12
CA CYS A 74 16.55 -1.33 -13.55
C CYS A 74 15.15 -0.74 -13.36
N PRO A 75 14.75 0.25 -14.18
CA PRO A 75 13.48 0.97 -13.98
C PRO A 75 12.25 0.04 -14.00
N SER A 76 12.35 -1.07 -14.73
CA SER A 76 11.34 -2.13 -14.79
C SER A 76 11.12 -2.83 -13.44
N ALA A 77 12.13 -2.90 -12.57
CA ALA A 77 12.06 -3.54 -11.24
C ALA A 77 11.16 -2.80 -10.25
N ALA A 78 10.92 -1.51 -10.45
CA ALA A 78 10.05 -0.74 -9.57
C ALA A 78 8.60 -1.27 -9.55
N ASN A 79 8.19 -1.96 -10.63
CA ASN A 79 6.84 -2.53 -10.79
C ASN A 79 6.78 -4.05 -10.55
N SER A 80 7.92 -4.73 -10.36
CA SER A 80 7.98 -6.20 -10.41
C SER A 80 7.30 -6.90 -9.23
N ALA A 81 7.09 -6.19 -8.12
CA ALA A 81 6.54 -6.74 -6.90
C ALA A 81 5.00 -6.59 -6.77
N GLY A 82 4.34 -6.03 -7.79
CA GLY A 82 2.91 -5.71 -7.76
C GLY A 82 2.55 -4.61 -6.76
N GLN A 83 1.34 -4.08 -6.87
CA GLN A 83 0.78 -3.12 -5.92
C GLN A 83 -0.40 -3.74 -5.18
N SER A 84 -0.56 -3.40 -3.90
CA SER A 84 -1.81 -3.70 -3.21
C SER A 84 -2.92 -2.84 -3.83
N GLU A 85 -4.01 -3.46 -4.21
CA GLU A 85 -5.14 -2.83 -4.90
C GLU A 85 -6.45 -3.33 -4.27
N ILE A 86 -7.40 -2.42 -4.12
CA ILE A 86 -8.75 -2.71 -3.65
C ILE A 86 -9.72 -2.26 -4.73
N THR A 87 -10.57 -3.15 -5.20
CA THR A 87 -11.53 -2.87 -6.27
C THR A 87 -12.92 -3.30 -5.81
N ILE A 88 -13.90 -2.41 -6.00
CA ILE A 88 -15.31 -2.72 -5.80
C ILE A 88 -15.93 -2.90 -7.20
N PRO A 89 -16.32 -4.12 -7.58
CA PRO A 89 -16.98 -4.33 -8.87
C PRO A 89 -18.35 -3.61 -8.91
N ASP A 90 -18.70 -3.01 -10.04
CA ASP A 90 -19.87 -2.13 -10.19
C ASP A 90 -21.18 -2.80 -9.75
N GLN A 91 -21.35 -4.08 -10.07
CA GLN A 91 -22.52 -4.88 -9.68
C GLN A 91 -22.69 -5.09 -8.17
N HIS A 92 -21.65 -4.78 -7.38
CA HIS A 92 -21.61 -4.86 -5.92
C HIS A 92 -21.27 -3.50 -5.27
N ASN A 93 -21.48 -2.42 -6.03
CA ASN A 93 -21.38 -1.03 -5.59
C ASN A 93 -22.79 -0.41 -5.42
N VAL A 94 -23.76 -1.19 -4.92
CA VAL A 94 -25.14 -0.75 -4.81
C VAL A 94 -25.35 0.03 -3.51
N PRO A 95 -25.93 1.25 -3.53
CA PRO A 95 -26.14 2.04 -2.33
C PRO A 95 -27.00 1.34 -1.27
N LEU A 96 -26.74 1.68 0.00
CA LEU A 96 -27.58 1.25 1.13
C LEU A 96 -29.04 1.71 0.93
N GLY A 97 -29.97 0.84 1.29
CA GLY A 97 -31.42 1.08 1.19
C GLY A 97 -32.03 0.85 -0.18
N ASN A 98 -31.22 0.70 -1.23
CA ASN A 98 -31.72 0.20 -2.50
C ASN A 98 -32.18 -1.24 -2.37
N GLU A 99 -33.16 -1.60 -3.20
CA GLU A 99 -33.70 -2.96 -3.21
C GLU A 99 -32.74 -3.94 -3.90
N SER A 100 -32.47 -5.05 -3.25
CA SER A 100 -31.70 -6.16 -3.81
C SER A 100 -32.44 -6.76 -5.01
N PRO A 101 -31.80 -6.86 -6.20
CA PRO A 101 -32.41 -7.48 -7.36
C PRO A 101 -32.86 -8.92 -7.12
N ARG A 102 -32.18 -9.62 -6.19
CA ARG A 102 -32.38 -11.05 -5.91
C ARG A 102 -33.42 -11.30 -4.81
N THR A 103 -33.38 -10.53 -3.73
CA THR A 103 -34.19 -10.80 -2.53
C THR A 103 -35.34 -9.82 -2.35
N LYS A 104 -35.40 -8.75 -3.16
CA LYS A 104 -36.42 -7.69 -3.02
C LYS A 104 -36.41 -7.00 -1.65
N GLN A 105 -35.31 -7.13 -0.91
CA GLN A 105 -35.10 -6.54 0.40
C GLN A 105 -34.09 -5.39 0.31
N PRO A 106 -34.18 -4.38 1.19
CA PRO A 106 -33.24 -3.27 1.21
C PRO A 106 -31.82 -3.75 1.54
N ILE A 107 -30.84 -3.22 0.81
CA ILE A 107 -29.42 -3.49 1.02
C ILE A 107 -28.96 -2.79 2.29
N GLN A 108 -28.36 -3.56 3.22
CA GLN A 108 -27.94 -3.07 4.53
C GLN A 108 -26.42 -3.00 4.70
N ILE A 109 -25.62 -3.44 3.72
CA ILE A 109 -24.15 -3.40 3.77
C ILE A 109 -23.61 -2.82 2.47
N PHE A 110 -22.60 -1.94 2.56
CA PHE A 110 -21.88 -1.37 1.44
C PHE A 110 -20.36 -1.34 1.69
N PRO A 111 -19.51 -1.69 0.72
CA PRO A 111 -19.87 -2.38 -0.53
C PRO A 111 -20.32 -3.82 -0.28
N GLN A 112 -21.01 -4.44 -1.23
CA GLN A 112 -21.50 -5.82 -1.08
C GLN A 112 -20.40 -6.86 -1.35
N GLN A 113 -19.38 -6.49 -2.12
CA GLN A 113 -18.23 -7.33 -2.43
C GLN A 113 -17.01 -6.46 -2.73
N VAL A 114 -15.84 -6.93 -2.34
CA VAL A 114 -14.56 -6.28 -2.58
C VAL A 114 -13.57 -7.31 -3.10
N TYR A 115 -12.83 -6.97 -4.14
CA TYR A 115 -11.65 -7.71 -4.56
C TYR A 115 -10.41 -7.02 -4.01
N MET A 116 -9.53 -7.78 -3.37
CA MET A 116 -8.27 -7.27 -2.82
C MET A 116 -7.09 -8.03 -3.39
N ARG A 117 -6.15 -7.30 -3.99
CA ARG A 117 -4.80 -7.79 -4.28
C ARG A 117 -3.89 -7.23 -3.19
N LEU A 118 -3.17 -8.10 -2.50
CA LEU A 118 -2.35 -7.72 -1.35
C LEU A 118 -0.88 -8.07 -1.62
N LYS A 119 0.00 -7.09 -1.45
CA LYS A 119 1.43 -7.33 -1.37
C LYS A 119 1.78 -7.91 0.02
N PRO A 120 2.64 -8.94 0.11
CA PRO A 120 3.08 -9.50 1.40
C PRO A 120 3.62 -8.41 2.33
N GLY A 121 3.21 -8.46 3.60
CA GLY A 121 3.63 -7.51 4.64
C GLY A 121 3.00 -6.11 4.56
N LYS A 122 2.23 -5.79 3.51
CA LYS A 122 1.55 -4.49 3.37
C LYS A 122 0.11 -4.57 3.90
N LEU A 123 -0.19 -3.75 4.90
CA LEU A 123 -1.57 -3.58 5.37
C LEU A 123 -2.39 -2.79 4.34
N SER A 124 -3.63 -3.23 4.12
CA SER A 124 -4.59 -2.56 3.24
C SER A 124 -5.94 -2.52 3.96
N PHE A 125 -6.63 -1.39 3.86
CA PHE A 125 -7.89 -1.16 4.56
C PHE A 125 -8.94 -0.72 3.55
N PHE A 126 -10.17 -1.19 3.73
CA PHE A 126 -11.33 -0.66 3.01
C PHE A 126 -12.44 -0.32 4.00
N PRO A 127 -13.17 0.77 3.78
CA PRO A 127 -14.31 1.10 4.59
C PRO A 127 -15.49 0.20 4.21
N PHE A 128 -16.24 -0.26 5.22
CA PHE A 128 -17.55 -0.84 5.03
C PHE A 128 -18.57 -0.10 5.90
N PHE A 129 -19.81 -0.03 5.41
CA PHE A 129 -20.88 0.73 6.01
C PHE A 129 -22.09 -0.17 6.16
N CYS A 130 -22.73 -0.11 7.33
CA CYS A 130 -23.98 -0.78 7.60
C CYS A 130 -25.11 0.25 7.69
N GLY A 131 -26.22 0.00 7.00
CA GLY A 131 -27.44 0.78 7.13
C GLY A 131 -28.08 0.56 8.49
N LYS A 132 -28.34 1.63 9.24
CA LYS A 132 -29.21 1.56 10.43
C LYS A 132 -30.67 1.60 9.97
N ASN A 133 -31.50 0.75 10.58
CA ASN A 133 -32.96 0.63 10.44
C ASN A 133 -33.62 1.63 9.48
N LEU A 134 -33.88 1.18 8.25
CA LEU A 134 -34.64 1.92 7.23
C LEU A 134 -36.15 1.96 7.54
N GLU A 135 -36.60 1.28 8.60
CA GLU A 135 -38.00 1.22 9.06
C GLU A 135 -38.59 2.54 9.60
N LYS A 136 -37.84 3.66 9.62
CA LYS A 136 -38.36 4.97 10.07
C LYS A 136 -38.38 6.05 8.99
N LYS A 137 -38.72 5.69 7.76
CA LYS A 137 -39.15 6.67 6.74
C LYS A 137 -40.53 6.33 6.18
N GLU A 138 -41.51 6.13 7.06
CA GLU A 138 -42.91 6.32 6.68
C GLU A 138 -43.50 7.52 7.44
N LYS A 139 -44.01 8.47 6.64
CA LYS A 139 -44.97 9.53 6.94
C LYS A 139 -44.51 10.73 7.78
N PHE A 140 -44.18 11.81 7.07
CA PHE A 140 -44.75 13.13 7.33
C PHE A 140 -45.42 13.63 6.04
#